data_AF-A0AAQ3NK31-F1
#
_entry.id   AF-A0AAQ3NK31-F1
#
_cell.length_a   1.000
_cell.length_b   1.000
_cell.length_c   1.000
_cell.angle_alpha   90.00
_cell.angle_beta   90.00
_cell.angle_gamma   90.00
#
_symmetry.space_group_name_H-M   'P 1'
#
loop_
_entity.id
_entity.type
_entity.pdbx_description
1 polymer ?
#
loop_
_entity_poly.entity_id
_entity_poly.type
_entity_poly.pdbx_seq_one_letter_code
_entity_poly.pdbx_strand_id
1 'polypeptide(L)'
;MAMAVGVVAAPLGLSVISLVNRLQDIFSRVGSHSSIDLPQVAVVGSQSNGKSSVLEALVGRDFLPRGNDICTRRSLVLQLVQIKPSQDEFGEFLHLPGRKFHDFS
;
A
#
# COMPACT_ATOMS: atom_id res chain seq x y z
N MET A 1 -0.88 -39.28 -20.47
CA MET A 1 -1.74 -38.17 -20.01
C MET A 1 -0.87 -37.21 -19.21
N ALA A 2 -0.17 -36.30 -19.90
CA ALA A 2 0.73 -35.33 -19.28
C ALA A 2 0.05 -33.95 -19.30
N MET A 3 -0.30 -33.44 -18.12
CA MET A 3 -0.79 -32.08 -17.96
C MET A 3 0.42 -31.13 -17.98
N ALA A 4 0.57 -30.38 -19.06
CA ALA A 4 1.50 -29.27 -19.12
C ALA A 4 0.99 -28.17 -18.18
N VAL A 5 1.67 -28.00 -17.04
CA VAL A 5 1.47 -26.84 -16.16
C VAL A 5 2.06 -25.65 -16.90
N GLY A 6 1.19 -24.94 -17.63
CA GLY A 6 1.54 -23.69 -18.30
C GLY A 6 2.08 -22.70 -17.27
N VAL A 7 3.30 -22.23 -17.48
CA VAL A 7 3.85 -21.09 -16.76
C VAL A 7 2.98 -19.89 -17.11
N VAL A 8 2.02 -19.57 -16.25
CA VAL A 8 1.25 -18.33 -16.35
C VAL A 8 2.26 -17.21 -16.11
N ALA A 9 2.72 -16.57 -17.18
CA ALA A 9 3.56 -15.39 -17.08
C ALA A 9 2.84 -14.40 -16.16
N ALA A 10 3.50 -14.00 -15.07
CA ALA A 10 2.93 -13.04 -14.14
C ALA A 10 2.50 -11.81 -14.95
N PRO A 11 1.24 -11.35 -14.86
CA PRO A 11 0.77 -10.21 -15.62
C PRO A 11 1.72 -9.03 -15.37
N LEU A 12 2.05 -8.28 -16.43
CA LEU A 12 3.00 -7.16 -16.41
C LEU A 12 2.77 -6.19 -15.24
N GLY A 13 1.52 -6.06 -14.78
CA GLY A 13 1.17 -5.25 -13.62
C GLY A 13 1.89 -5.66 -12.33
N LEU A 14 2.09 -6.95 -12.07
CA LEU A 14 2.73 -7.43 -10.83
C LEU A 14 4.22 -7.08 -10.76
N SER A 15 4.94 -7.16 -11.88
CA SER A 15 6.37 -6.81 -11.93
C SER A 15 6.59 -5.30 -11.84
N VAL A 16 5.72 -4.51 -12.48
CA VAL A 16 5.78 -3.04 -12.43
C VAL A 16 5.43 -2.50 -11.05
N ILE A 17 4.35 -2.99 -10.42
CA ILE A 17 3.96 -2.56 -9.07
C ILE A 17 5.10 -2.84 -8.06
N SER A 18 5.70 -4.03 -8.12
CA SER A 18 6.81 -4.36 -7.21
C SER A 18 8.03 -3.46 -7.42
N LEU A 19 8.36 -3.10 -8.66
CA LEU A 19 9.45 -2.18 -8.96
C LEU A 19 9.15 -0.77 -8.45
N VAL A 20 7.93 -0.27 -8.70
CA VAL A 20 7.49 1.06 -8.25
C VAL A 20 7.52 1.16 -6.73
N ASN A 21 7.04 0.14 -6.01
CA ASN A 21 7.07 0.12 -4.54
C ASN A 21 8.50 0.23 -3.99
N ARG A 22 9.46 -0.51 -4.58
CA ARG A 22 10.87 -0.43 -4.18
C ARG A 22 11.46 0.96 -4.41
N LEU A 23 11.13 1.61 -5.52
CA LEU A 23 11.59 2.96 -5.82
C LEU A 23 10.98 3.98 -4.84
N GLN A 24 9.70 3.85 -4.49
CA GLN A 24 9.05 4.70 -3.47
C GLN A 24 9.73 4.59 -2.10
N ASP A 25 10.12 3.38 -1.67
CA ASP A 25 10.82 3.17 -0.40
C ASP A 25 12.18 3.86 -0.37
N ILE A 26 12.89 3.87 -1.50
CA ILE A 26 14.17 4.58 -1.63
C ILE A 26 13.94 6.09 -1.54
N PHE A 27 13.00 6.64 -2.32
CA PHE A 27 12.76 8.09 -2.34
C PHE A 27 12.23 8.64 -1.01
N SER A 28 11.38 7.88 -0.31
CA SER A 28 10.86 8.29 1.01
C SER A 28 11.96 8.42 2.08
N ARG A 29 13.07 7.67 1.96
CA ARG A 29 14.21 7.74 2.90
C ARG A 29 15.21 8.83 2.55
N VAL A 30 15.43 9.09 1.27
CA VAL A 30 16.45 10.03 0.78
C VAL A 30 15.94 11.48 0.86
N GLY A 31 14.65 11.70 1.16
CA GLY A 31 14.06 13.04 1.33
C GLY A 31 14.21 13.94 0.11
N SER A 32 14.56 13.35 -1.03
CA SER A 32 15.06 14.07 -2.19
C SER A 32 13.91 14.31 -3.15
N HIS A 33 13.81 15.56 -3.61
CA HIS A 33 13.00 15.99 -4.74
C HIS A 33 13.52 15.36 -6.04
N SER A 34 13.48 14.03 -6.14
CA SER A 34 13.89 13.31 -7.35
C SER A 34 12.85 13.54 -8.44
N SER A 35 13.32 13.92 -9.62
CA SER A 35 12.57 14.21 -10.85
C SER A 35 11.89 12.98 -11.49
N ILE A 36 11.59 11.95 -10.69
CA ILE A 36 11.04 10.67 -11.16
C ILE A 36 9.62 10.57 -10.63
N ASP A 37 8.66 10.89 -11.48
CA ASP A 37 7.24 10.71 -11.21
C ASP A 37 6.89 9.22 -11.30
N LEU A 38 6.86 8.57 -10.14
CA LEU A 38 6.37 7.20 -10.05
C LEU A 38 4.84 7.20 -10.16
N PRO A 39 4.23 6.25 -10.89
CA PRO A 39 2.79 6.15 -10.98
C PRO A 39 2.20 5.89 -9.59
N GLN A 40 1.37 6.81 -9.12
CA GLN A 40 0.74 6.80 -7.81
C GLN A 40 -0.71 7.25 -7.94
N VAL A 41 -1.58 6.70 -7.10
CA VAL A 41 -2.98 7.16 -6.98
C VAL A 41 -3.08 7.95 -5.68
N ALA A 42 -3.42 9.24 -5.80
CA ALA A 42 -3.61 10.12 -4.66
C ALA A 42 -5.12 10.31 -4.39
N VAL A 43 -5.52 10.14 -3.14
CA VAL A 43 -6.88 10.46 -2.69
C VAL A 43 -6.90 11.91 -2.20
N VAL A 44 -7.59 12.78 -2.94
CA VAL A 44 -7.72 14.21 -2.63
C VAL A 44 -9.18 14.59 -2.40
N GLY A 45 -9.44 15.48 -1.44
CA GLY A 45 -10.79 15.97 -1.16
C GLY A 45 -10.90 16.70 0.17
N SER A 46 -11.96 17.51 0.33
CA SER A 46 -12.25 18.26 1.55
C SER A 46 -12.44 17.34 2.76
N GLN A 47 -12.26 17.89 3.97
CA GLN A 47 -12.49 17.16 5.23
C GLN A 47 -13.88 16.52 5.23
N SER A 48 -14.00 15.31 5.78
CA SER A 48 -15.27 14.58 5.89
C SER A 48 -15.88 13.99 4.60
N ASN A 49 -15.22 14.10 3.44
CA ASN A 49 -15.70 13.49 2.19
C ASN A 49 -15.39 11.98 2.05
N GLY A 50 -15.24 11.24 3.14
CA GLY A 50 -15.07 9.78 3.09
C GLY A 50 -13.72 9.27 2.55
N LYS A 51 -12.68 10.10 2.47
CA LYS A 51 -11.33 9.69 2.03
C LYS A 51 -10.79 8.49 2.82
N SER A 52 -10.87 8.56 4.15
CA SER A 52 -10.47 7.46 5.02
C SER A 52 -11.33 6.24 4.78
N SER A 53 -12.65 6.41 4.63
CA SER A 53 -13.59 5.31 4.38
C SER A 53 -13.33 4.60 3.05
N VAL A 54 -12.92 5.32 1.99
CA VAL A 54 -12.53 4.70 0.71
C VAL A 54 -11.26 3.87 0.87
N LEU A 55 -10.26 4.38 1.59
CA LEU A 55 -9.03 3.64 1.86
C LEU A 55 -9.29 2.40 2.73
N GLU A 56 -10.12 2.54 3.76
CA GLU A 56 -10.55 1.43 4.63
C GLU A 56 -11.36 0.39 3.85
N ALA A 57 -12.24 0.81 2.94
CA ALA A 57 -13.00 -0.12 2.08
C ALA A 57 -12.10 -0.88 1.10
N LEU A 58 -11.03 -0.26 0.60
CA LEU A 58 -10.03 -0.93 -0.25
C LEU A 58 -9.21 -1.97 0.52
N VAL A 59 -8.90 -1.69 1.80
CA VAL A 59 -8.16 -2.61 2.68
C VAL A 59 -9.08 -3.67 3.29
N GLY A 60 -10.35 -3.36 3.49
CA GLY A 60 -11.31 -4.19 4.22
C GLY A 60 -11.15 -4.13 5.74
N ARG A 61 -10.38 -3.17 6.27
CA ARG A 61 -10.11 -2.97 7.70
C ARG A 61 -10.23 -1.50 8.06
N ASP A 62 -10.66 -1.25 9.29
CA ASP A 62 -10.52 0.06 9.93
C ASP A 62 -9.09 0.15 10.47
N PHE A 63 -8.28 1.09 9.97
CA PHE A 63 -6.87 1.26 10.38
C PHE A 63 -6.41 2.72 10.40
N LEU A 64 -7.25 3.64 9.92
CA LEU A 64 -6.93 5.06 9.91
C LEU A 64 -7.43 5.74 11.18
N PRO A 65 -6.70 6.73 11.72
CA PRO A 65 -7.15 7.46 12.89
C PRO A 65 -8.55 8.06 12.71
N ARG A 66 -9.43 7.83 13.68
CA ARG A 66 -10.75 8.46 13.77
C ARG A 66 -10.72 9.58 14.80
N GLY A 67 -11.38 10.69 14.50
CA GLY A 67 -11.47 11.85 15.39
C GLY A 67 -12.27 12.99 14.77
N ASN A 68 -12.66 13.96 15.59
CA ASN A 68 -13.40 15.14 15.15
C ASN A 68 -12.52 16.16 14.39
N ASP A 69 -11.20 16.11 14.61
CA ASP A 69 -10.20 16.93 13.93
C ASP A 69 -9.70 16.27 12.63
N ILE A 70 -8.75 16.91 11.94
CA ILE A 70 -8.09 16.34 10.75
C ILE A 70 -7.44 14.98 11.05
N CYS A 71 -7.98 13.91 10.45
CA CYS A 71 -7.52 12.54 10.63
C CYS A 71 -6.12 12.28 10.03
N THR A 72 -5.74 13.00 8.97
CA THR A 72 -4.50 12.78 8.22
C THR A 72 -3.59 14.01 8.34
N ARG A 73 -2.68 13.98 9.33
CA ARG A 73 -1.76 15.11 9.60
C ARG A 73 -0.41 14.97 8.89
N ARG A 74 -0.14 13.80 8.30
CA ARG A 74 1.04 13.52 7.48
C ARG A 74 0.58 12.74 6.24
N SER A 75 1.25 12.97 5.11
CA SER A 75 1.01 12.16 3.92
C SER A 75 1.24 10.69 4.23
N LEU A 76 0.27 9.85 3.87
CA LEU A 76 0.34 8.41 4.05
C LEU A 76 0.52 7.77 2.67
N VAL A 77 1.63 7.08 2.48
CA VAL A 77 1.86 6.22 1.32
C VAL A 77 1.38 4.82 1.68
N LEU A 78 0.26 4.40 1.10
CA LEU A 78 -0.32 3.08 1.33
C LEU A 78 0.05 2.16 0.17
N GLN A 79 0.85 1.13 0.46
CA GLN A 79 1.20 0.08 -0.49
C GLN A 79 0.37 -1.18 -0.20
N LEU A 80 -0.57 -1.50 -1.08
CA LEU A 80 -1.36 -2.72 -0.99
C LEU A 80 -0.65 -3.83 -1.76
N VAL A 81 -0.21 -4.85 -1.03
CA VAL A 81 0.47 -6.02 -1.59
C VAL A 81 -0.42 -7.23 -1.44
N GLN A 82 -0.83 -7.82 -2.57
CA GLN A 82 -1.63 -9.03 -2.55
C GLN A 82 -0.76 -10.22 -2.11
N ILE A 83 -1.10 -10.79 -0.95
CA ILE A 83 -0.47 -12.00 -0.43
C ILE A 83 -1.26 -13.25 -0.88
N LYS A 84 -0.63 -14.43 -0.77
CA LYS A 84 -1.31 -15.70 -1.09
C LYS A 84 -2.42 -15.96 -0.07
N PRO A 85 -3.52 -16.65 -0.43
CA PRO A 85 -4.61 -16.96 0.49
C PRO A 85 -4.20 -17.75 1.75
N SER A 86 -3.05 -18.42 1.71
CA SER A 86 -2.50 -19.21 2.80
C SER A 86 -1.58 -18.41 3.75
N GLN A 87 -1.43 -17.11 3.53
CA GLN A 87 -0.58 -16.24 4.35
C GLN A 87 -1.45 -15.31 5.18
N ASP A 88 -1.04 -15.09 6.43
CA ASP A 88 -1.73 -14.17 7.34
C ASP A 88 -1.58 -12.72 6.85
N GLU A 89 -2.68 -11.96 6.95
CA GLU A 89 -2.70 -10.53 6.68
C GLU A 89 -1.87 -9.78 7.73
N PHE A 90 -1.03 -8.84 7.29
CA PHE A 90 -0.24 -7.99 8.17
C PHE A 90 0.06 -6.63 7.54
N GLY A 91 0.27 -5.62 8.37
CA GLY A 91 0.89 -4.35 8.03
C GLY A 91 2.34 -4.29 8.48
N GLU A 92 3.17 -3.56 7.76
CA GLU A 92 4.54 -3.22 8.15
C GLU A 92 4.77 -1.74 7.87
N PHE A 93 5.49 -1.05 8.77
CA PHE A 93 5.87 0.33 8.55
C PHE A 93 7.34 0.42 8.16
N LEU A 94 7.64 1.24 7.15
CA LEU A 94 9.02 1.44 6.67
C LEU A 94 10.01 1.91 7.76
N HIS A 95 9.51 2.61 8.79
CA HIS A 95 10.31 3.08 9.92
C HIS A 95 10.48 2.03 11.05
N LEU A 96 9.82 0.88 10.95
CA LEU A 96 9.90 -0.26 11.88
C LEU A 96 10.11 -1.57 11.10
N PRO A 97 11.27 -1.72 10.41
CA PRO A 97 11.51 -2.85 9.53
C PRO A 97 11.45 -4.18 10.30
N GLY A 98 10.75 -5.17 9.74
CA GLY A 98 10.57 -6.51 10.30
C GLY A 98 9.49 -6.62 11.37
N ARG A 99 8.88 -5.50 11.82
CA ARG A 99 7.75 -5.54 12.76
C ARG A 99 6.44 -5.67 11.99
N LYS A 100 5.79 -6.83 12.13
CA LYS A 100 4.48 -7.10 11.57
C LYS A 100 3.36 -6.74 12.54
N PHE A 101 2.35 -6.05 12.05
CA PHE A 101 1.14 -5.68 12.77
C PHE A 101 -0.01 -6.52 12.22
N HIS A 102 -0.65 -7.28 13.10
CA HIS A 102 -1.84 -8.10 12.77
C HIS A 102 -3.13 -7.50 13.34
N ASP A 103 -2.99 -6.59 14.31
CA ASP A 103 -4.07 -5.77 14.81
C ASP A 103 -4.07 -4.44 14.06
N PHE A 104 -5.22 -4.11 13.49
CA PHE A 104 -5.43 -2.89 12.72
C PHE A 104 -6.23 -1.83 13.51
N SER A 105 -6.75 -2.18 14.70
CA SER A 105 -7.56 -1.28 15.54
C SER A 105 -6.78 -0.44 16.54
#